data_AF-A0A1F3VA77-F1
#
_entry.id   AF-A0A1F3VA77-F1
#
_cell.length_a   1.000
_cell.length_b   1.000
_cell.length_c   1.000
_cell.angle_alpha   90.00
_cell.angle_beta   90.00
_cell.angle_gamma   90.00
#
_symmetry.space_group_name_H-M   'P 1'
#
loop_
_entity.id
_entity.type
_entity.pdbx_description
1 polymer ?
#
loop_
_entity_poly.entity_id
_entity_poly.type
_entity_poly.pdbx_seq_one_letter_code
_entity_poly.pdbx_strand_id
1 'polypeptide(L)'
;MDEVINENFWRRCGSCKKEIKYGAFYQACSVSSCRKLIFCSVTCWDVHVPVMNHKSAYAEERVAPQKQQLLAQSISQGAALTTERAARRILIQTPKVPNEQEANADDILIVASKLKSFVKSKYDMNTSASVFERLSDIVRRTTADACERAGADGRKTVMDRDFE
;
A
#
# COMPACT_ATOMS: atom_id res chain seq x y z
N MET A 1 12.12 -20.32 -38.39
CA MET A 1 11.81 -18.88 -38.52
C MET A 1 11.40 -18.44 -37.12
N ASP A 2 12.39 -18.27 -36.25
CA ASP A 2 12.14 -17.87 -34.87
C ASP A 2 12.08 -16.35 -34.84
N GLU A 3 10.87 -15.84 -34.59
CA GLU A 3 10.59 -14.41 -34.49
C GLU A 3 11.48 -13.78 -33.42
N VAL A 4 12.24 -12.77 -33.85
CA VAL A 4 12.97 -11.86 -32.98
C VAL A 4 11.93 -11.18 -32.07
N ILE A 5 11.86 -11.60 -30.80
CA ILE A 5 11.09 -10.92 -29.76
C ILE A 5 11.74 -9.55 -29.57
N ASN A 6 11.22 -8.57 -30.30
CA ASN A 6 11.61 -7.18 -30.18
C ASN A 6 10.90 -6.61 -28.95
N GLU A 7 11.44 -6.89 -27.77
CA GLU A 7 10.93 -6.47 -26.46
C GLU A 7 11.12 -4.94 -26.26
N ASN A 8 10.32 -4.18 -27.01
CA ASN A 8 10.19 -2.72 -26.97
C ASN A 8 8.81 -2.30 -26.47
N PHE A 9 8.24 -3.06 -25.54
CA PHE A 9 7.01 -2.69 -24.84
C PHE A 9 7.30 -2.32 -23.39
N TRP A 10 6.61 -1.29 -22.90
CA TRP A 10 6.73 -0.82 -21.53
C TRP A 10 5.98 -1.73 -20.56
N ARG A 11 4.72 -2.04 -20.89
CA ARG A 11 3.80 -2.82 -20.04
C ARG A 11 2.70 -3.47 -20.89
N ARG A 12 1.95 -4.39 -20.29
CA ARG A 12 0.77 -5.04 -20.90
C ARG A 12 -0.53 -4.46 -20.35
N CYS A 13 -1.55 -4.39 -21.20
CA CYS A 13 -2.90 -4.01 -20.83
C CYS A 13 -3.49 -4.98 -19.80
N GLY A 14 -4.13 -4.47 -18.74
CA GLY A 14 -4.77 -5.28 -17.71
C GLY A 14 -5.94 -6.14 -18.20
N SER A 15 -6.61 -5.72 -19.29
CA SER A 15 -7.82 -6.40 -19.80
C SER A 15 -7.51 -7.35 -20.96
N CYS A 16 -6.88 -6.85 -22.03
CA CYS A 16 -6.63 -7.64 -23.25
C CYS A 16 -5.20 -8.19 -23.36
N LYS A 17 -4.33 -7.91 -22.39
CA LYS A 17 -2.90 -8.29 -22.38
C LYS A 17 -2.06 -7.76 -23.56
N LYS A 18 -2.63 -6.89 -24.40
CA LYS A 18 -1.93 -6.22 -25.50
C LYS A 18 -0.75 -5.40 -24.97
N GLU A 19 0.35 -5.44 -25.71
CA GLU A 19 1.58 -4.76 -25.37
C GLU A 19 1.49 -3.25 -25.68
N ILE A 20 1.89 -2.42 -24.73
CA ILE A 20 1.91 -0.95 -24.82
C ILE A 20 3.36 -0.53 -25.01
N LYS A 21 3.66 0.09 -26.15
CA LYS A 21 5.01 0.56 -26.51
C LYS A 21 5.44 1.76 -25.65
N TYR A 22 6.74 1.97 -25.50
CA TYR A 22 7.28 3.20 -24.90
C TYR A 22 6.81 4.42 -25.70
N GLY A 23 6.45 5.51 -25.03
CA GLY A 23 5.89 6.71 -25.68
C GLY A 23 4.47 6.59 -26.22
N ALA A 24 3.81 5.42 -26.12
CA ALA A 24 2.42 5.26 -26.54
C ALA A 24 1.44 5.83 -25.51
N PHE A 25 0.26 6.25 -25.99
CA PHE A 25 -0.86 6.62 -25.11
C PHE A 25 -1.43 5.37 -24.43
N TYR A 26 -1.80 5.52 -23.16
CA TYR A 26 -2.50 4.51 -22.38
C TYR A 26 -3.52 5.17 -21.46
N GLN A 27 -4.49 4.38 -21.01
CA GLN A 27 -5.55 4.81 -20.12
C GLN A 27 -5.24 4.32 -18.69
N ALA A 28 -5.23 5.25 -17.74
CA ALA A 28 -5.11 4.97 -16.31
C ALA A 28 -6.45 5.26 -15.62
N CYS A 29 -6.78 4.47 -14.60
CA CYS A 29 -7.95 4.79 -13.77
C CYS A 29 -7.63 5.99 -12.87
N SER A 30 -8.58 6.94 -12.76
CA SER A 30 -8.45 8.10 -11.87
C SER A 30 -8.36 7.72 -10.39
N VAL A 31 -8.95 6.59 -10.00
CA VAL A 31 -8.92 6.06 -8.64
C VAL A 31 -7.50 5.62 -8.24
N SER A 32 -6.96 6.22 -7.19
CA SER A 32 -5.57 6.01 -6.73
C SER A 32 -5.23 4.55 -6.41
N SER A 33 -6.17 3.82 -5.80
CA SER A 33 -6.00 2.39 -5.48
C SER A 33 -5.97 1.49 -6.73
N CYS A 34 -6.53 1.95 -7.86
CA CYS A 34 -6.64 1.19 -9.10
C CYS A 34 -5.62 1.61 -10.18
N ARG A 35 -4.86 2.69 -9.95
CA ARG A 35 -3.90 3.28 -10.91
C ARG A 35 -2.74 2.35 -11.30
N LYS A 36 -2.58 1.22 -10.60
CA LYS A 36 -1.60 0.17 -10.94
C LYS A 36 -1.93 -0.56 -12.24
N LEU A 37 -3.22 -0.66 -12.57
CA LEU A 37 -3.71 -1.21 -13.83
C LEU A 37 -3.66 -0.15 -14.92
N ILE A 38 -3.14 -0.53 -16.09
CA ILE A 38 -3.11 0.31 -17.27
C ILE A 38 -3.87 -0.38 -18.40
N PHE A 39 -4.49 0.41 -19.26
CA PHE A 39 -5.32 -0.09 -20.35
C PHE A 39 -4.89 0.53 -21.68
N CYS A 40 -4.98 -0.23 -22.77
CA CYS A 40 -4.62 0.27 -24.09
C CYS A 40 -5.68 1.18 -24.73
N SER A 41 -6.92 1.15 -24.23
CA SER A 41 -8.06 1.90 -24.76
C SER A 41 -9.11 2.13 -23.68
N VAL A 42 -10.02 3.10 -23.90
CA VAL A 42 -11.16 3.35 -23.01
C VAL A 42 -12.06 2.12 -22.91
N THR A 43 -12.23 1.36 -23.99
CA THR A 43 -12.99 0.11 -23.97
C THR A 43 -12.37 -0.98 -23.09
N CYS A 44 -11.03 -1.09 -23.08
CA CYS A 44 -10.35 -2.01 -22.17
C CYS A 44 -10.44 -1.54 -20.72
N TRP A 45 -10.49 -0.23 -20.51
CA TRP A 45 -10.78 0.36 -19.21
C TRP A 45 -12.23 0.04 -18.80
N ASP A 46 -13.26 0.20 -19.64
CA ASP A 46 -14.66 -0.08 -19.25
C ASP A 46 -14.89 -1.49 -18.69
N VAL A 47 -14.17 -2.50 -19.20
CA VAL A 47 -14.22 -3.88 -18.70
C VAL A 47 -13.81 -4.00 -17.23
N HIS A 48 -12.95 -3.10 -16.73
CA HIS A 48 -12.51 -3.10 -15.33
C HIS A 48 -13.58 -2.57 -14.36
N VAL A 49 -14.49 -1.71 -14.83
CA VAL A 49 -15.40 -0.93 -13.97
C VAL A 49 -16.34 -1.84 -13.16
N PRO A 50 -17.01 -2.84 -13.77
CA PRO A 50 -17.89 -3.75 -13.02
C PRO A 50 -17.13 -4.68 -12.07
N VAL A 51 -15.86 -4.96 -12.33
CA VAL A 51 -15.03 -5.86 -11.51
C VAL A 51 -14.53 -5.15 -10.24
N MET A 52 -14.15 -3.88 -10.37
CA MET A 52 -13.52 -3.12 -9.30
C MET A 52 -14.51 -2.31 -8.44
N ASN A 53 -15.79 -2.24 -8.83
CA ASN A 53 -16.89 -1.63 -8.06
C ASN A 53 -16.60 -0.21 -7.51
N HIS A 54 -15.85 0.60 -8.25
CA HIS A 54 -15.62 2.01 -7.88
C HIS A 54 -16.80 2.89 -8.34
N LYS A 55 -17.21 3.85 -7.52
CA LYS A 55 -18.45 4.62 -7.71
C LYS A 55 -18.32 5.83 -8.67
N SER A 56 -17.10 6.22 -9.06
CA SER A 56 -16.86 7.43 -9.86
C SER A 56 -15.47 7.46 -10.52
N ALA A 57 -15.12 6.43 -11.30
CA ALA A 57 -13.88 6.45 -12.07
C ALA A 57 -14.10 7.02 -13.47
N TYR A 58 -13.04 7.63 -13.99
CA TYR A 58 -12.92 7.99 -15.40
C TYR A 58 -11.53 7.55 -15.91
N ALA A 59 -11.41 7.42 -17.23
CA ALA A 59 -10.14 7.12 -17.89
C ALA A 59 -9.29 8.39 -18.01
N GLU A 60 -8.12 8.41 -17.38
CA GLU A 60 -7.09 9.43 -17.57
C GLU A 60 -6.13 9.00 -18.67
N GLU A 61 -6.04 9.80 -19.73
CA GLU A 61 -5.06 9.58 -20.80
C GLU A 61 -3.66 9.97 -20.34
N ARG A 62 -2.70 9.07 -20.54
CA ARG A 62 -1.29 9.28 -20.19
C ARG A 62 -0.37 8.76 -21.27
N VAL A 63 0.86 9.26 -21.27
CA VAL A 63 1.91 8.83 -22.20
C VAL A 63 2.89 7.92 -21.46
N ALA A 64 3.16 6.75 -22.03
CA ALA A 64 4.15 5.83 -21.50
C ALA A 64 5.52 6.52 -21.48
N PRO A 65 6.32 6.39 -20.40
CA PRO A 65 7.64 7.01 -20.35
C PRO A 65 8.49 6.55 -21.53
N GLN A 66 9.40 7.40 -22.02
CA GLN A 66 10.35 6.97 -23.03
C GLN A 66 11.37 6.02 -22.40
N LYS A 67 11.80 5.00 -23.15
CA LYS A 67 12.80 4.02 -22.68
C LYS A 67 14.07 4.69 -22.14
N GLN A 68 14.51 5.77 -22.79
CA GLN A 68 15.65 6.58 -22.38
C GLN A 68 15.41 7.38 -21.09
N GLN A 69 14.18 7.81 -20.84
CA GLN A 69 13.81 8.55 -19.62
C GLN A 69 13.82 7.64 -18.39
N LEU A 70 13.43 6.37 -18.53
CA LEU A 70 13.56 5.37 -17.46
C LEU A 70 15.02 5.07 -17.13
N LEU A 71 15.87 4.93 -18.16
CA LEU A 71 17.31 4.74 -17.97
C LEU A 71 17.91 5.93 -17.20
N ALA A 72 17.58 7.16 -17.61
CA ALA A 72 18.04 8.37 -16.94
C ALA A 72 17.56 8.48 -15.48
N GLN A 73 16.31 8.10 -15.19
CA GLN A 73 15.76 8.06 -13.83
C GLN A 73 16.46 7.01 -12.94
N SER A 74 16.84 5.86 -13.51
CA SER A 74 17.58 4.84 -12.75
C SER A 74 19.00 5.30 -12.37
N ILE A 75 19.61 6.14 -13.21
CA ILE A 75 20.94 6.72 -12.96
C ILE A 75 20.86 7.85 -11.93
N SER A 76 19.84 8.71 -11.99
CA SER A 76 19.69 9.81 -11.02
C SER A 76 19.24 9.35 -9.63
N GLN A 77 18.58 8.20 -9.53
CA GLN A 77 18.24 7.53 -8.28
C GLN A 77 19.35 6.56 -7.81
N GLY A 78 20.63 6.90 -8.00
CA GLY A 78 21.75 6.25 -7.30
C GLY A 78 21.81 4.72 -7.37
N ALA A 79 21.26 4.08 -8.40
CA ALA A 79 21.40 2.65 -8.61
C ALA A 79 22.72 2.40 -9.34
N ALA A 80 23.81 2.34 -8.58
CA ALA A 80 25.05 1.77 -9.07
C ALA A 80 24.78 0.34 -9.56
N LEU A 81 24.81 0.13 -10.87
CA LEU A 81 24.87 -1.19 -11.48
C LEU A 81 26.24 -1.80 -11.13
N THR A 82 26.27 -2.78 -10.24
CA THR A 82 27.24 -3.87 -10.35
C THR A 82 26.53 -5.09 -10.89
N THR A 83 26.96 -5.46 -12.09
CA THR A 83 26.47 -6.58 -12.88
C THR A 83 27.04 -7.89 -12.35
N GLU A 84 26.77 -8.28 -11.10
CA GLU A 84 26.94 -9.68 -10.69
C GLU A 84 25.86 -10.08 -9.70
N ARG A 85 25.14 -11.15 -10.04
CA ARG A 85 24.11 -11.81 -9.23
C ARG A 85 24.78 -12.53 -8.06
N ALA A 86 25.45 -11.79 -7.19
CA ALA A 86 25.85 -12.30 -5.88
C ALA A 86 24.57 -12.50 -5.07
N ALA A 87 24.34 -13.74 -4.63
CA ALA A 87 23.27 -14.06 -3.69
C ALA A 87 23.30 -13.02 -2.58
N ARG A 88 22.27 -12.18 -2.52
CA ARG A 88 22.13 -11.19 -1.46
C ARG A 88 22.04 -11.96 -0.16
N ARG A 89 23.16 -12.07 0.55
CA ARG A 89 23.16 -12.43 1.96
C ARG A 89 22.38 -11.30 2.61
N ILE A 90 21.12 -11.58 2.93
CA ILE A 90 20.30 -10.69 3.74
C ILE A 90 21.00 -10.71 5.11
N LEU A 91 21.90 -9.76 5.32
CA LEU A 91 22.21 -9.29 6.66
C LEU A 91 20.86 -8.74 7.15
N ILE A 92 20.16 -9.57 7.90
CA ILE A 92 19.04 -9.15 8.72
C ILE A 92 19.67 -8.10 9.64
N GLN A 93 19.57 -6.83 9.25
CA GLN A 93 19.79 -5.75 10.17
C GLN A 93 18.81 -6.02 11.29
N THR A 94 19.33 -6.41 12.45
CA THR A 94 18.56 -6.43 13.68
C THR A 94 17.82 -5.10 13.72
N PRO A 95 16.48 -5.09 13.82
CA PRO A 95 15.74 -3.86 13.76
C PRO A 95 16.32 -2.90 14.80
N LYS A 96 16.78 -1.74 14.31
CA LYS A 96 17.14 -0.61 15.15
C LYS A 96 15.96 -0.41 16.08
N VAL A 97 16.16 -0.67 17.38
CA VAL A 97 15.16 -0.41 18.41
C VAL A 97 14.66 1.02 18.17
N PRO A 98 13.38 1.22 17.83
CA PRO A 98 12.86 2.55 17.60
C PRO A 98 13.14 3.40 18.83
N ASN A 99 13.69 4.59 18.60
CA ASN A 99 13.91 5.58 19.63
C ASN A 99 12.58 5.82 20.37
N GLU A 100 12.53 5.49 21.65
CA GLU A 100 11.30 5.40 22.48
C GLU A 100 10.56 6.74 22.65
N GLN A 101 11.13 7.84 22.15
CA GLN A 101 10.67 9.19 22.48
C GLN A 101 9.80 9.89 21.42
N GLU A 102 9.56 9.30 20.24
CA GLU A 102 8.73 9.94 19.19
C GLU A 102 7.76 8.98 18.45
N ALA A 103 7.37 7.87 19.08
CA ALA A 103 6.38 6.97 18.50
C ALA A 103 4.95 7.47 18.75
N ASN A 104 4.46 8.39 17.90
CA ASN A 104 3.03 8.69 17.68
C ASN A 104 2.16 8.76 18.95
N ALA A 105 2.53 9.57 19.93
CA ALA A 105 1.74 9.76 21.15
C ALA A 105 0.32 10.32 20.88
N ASP A 106 0.10 10.94 19.71
CA ASP A 106 -1.17 11.61 19.40
C ASP A 106 -2.03 10.88 18.35
N ASP A 107 -1.55 9.76 17.78
CA ASP A 107 -2.32 9.04 16.77
C ASP A 107 -3.59 8.38 17.33
N ILE A 108 -4.70 8.54 16.63
CA ILE A 108 -5.95 7.85 16.97
C ILE A 108 -5.90 6.41 16.45
N LEU A 109 -5.83 5.44 17.37
CA LEU A 109 -5.75 4.01 17.04
C LEU A 109 -7.11 3.38 16.69
N ILE A 110 -8.20 4.14 16.84
CA ILE A 110 -9.57 3.65 16.72
C ILE A 110 -10.27 4.26 15.51
N VAL A 111 -10.98 3.42 14.76
CA VAL A 111 -11.79 3.89 13.64
C VAL A 111 -13.04 4.61 14.16
N ALA A 112 -13.01 5.95 14.11
CA ALA A 112 -14.06 6.80 14.68
C ALA A 112 -15.47 6.47 14.16
N SER A 113 -15.62 6.15 12.87
CA SER A 113 -16.94 5.79 12.29
C SER A 113 -17.51 4.52 12.91
N LYS A 114 -16.69 3.49 13.14
CA LYS A 114 -17.13 2.22 13.74
C LYS A 114 -17.57 2.41 15.19
N LEU A 115 -16.78 3.16 15.97
CA LEU A 115 -17.13 3.42 17.36
C LEU A 115 -18.41 4.26 17.47
N LYS A 116 -18.55 5.32 16.66
CA LYS A 116 -19.77 6.14 16.63
C LYS A 116 -21.00 5.29 16.27
N SER A 117 -20.89 4.43 15.25
CA SER A 117 -21.97 3.51 14.88
C SER A 117 -22.33 2.54 16.00
N PHE A 118 -21.34 1.99 16.72
CA PHE A 118 -21.57 1.11 17.87
C PHE A 118 -22.32 1.83 19.00
N VAL A 119 -21.86 3.02 19.39
CA VAL A 119 -22.48 3.79 20.47
C VAL A 119 -23.91 4.22 20.10
N LYS A 120 -24.11 4.68 18.86
CA LYS A 120 -25.43 5.11 18.40
C LYS A 120 -26.40 3.95 18.25
N SER A 121 -25.97 2.81 17.73
CA SER A 121 -26.87 1.66 17.53
C SER A 121 -27.25 0.96 18.83
N LYS A 122 -26.31 0.85 19.79
CA LYS A 122 -26.54 0.10 21.02
C LYS A 122 -27.11 0.94 22.16
N TYR A 123 -26.76 2.22 22.21
CA TYR A 123 -27.09 3.11 23.33
C TYR A 123 -27.81 4.38 22.90
N ASP A 124 -28.03 4.61 21.60
CA ASP A 124 -28.63 5.84 21.03
C ASP A 124 -27.91 7.15 21.38
N MET A 125 -26.64 7.06 21.80
CA MET A 125 -25.85 8.21 22.23
C MET A 125 -24.96 8.78 21.12
N ASN A 126 -24.57 10.05 21.28
CA ASN A 126 -23.52 10.69 20.49
C ASN A 126 -22.16 10.62 21.21
N THR A 127 -21.06 10.70 20.48
CA THR A 127 -19.70 10.61 21.02
C THR A 127 -18.90 11.86 20.66
N SER A 128 -18.28 12.51 21.65
CA SER A 128 -17.40 13.66 21.43
C SER A 128 -16.08 13.25 20.79
N ALA A 129 -15.35 14.21 20.21
CA ALA A 129 -14.04 13.95 19.60
C ALA A 129 -12.98 13.50 20.62
N SER A 130 -12.99 14.08 21.83
CA SER A 130 -12.04 13.76 22.91
C SER A 130 -12.09 12.31 23.40
N VAL A 131 -13.19 11.60 23.14
CA VAL A 131 -13.31 10.17 23.49
C VAL A 131 -12.34 9.31 22.67
N PHE A 132 -12.05 9.68 21.42
CA PHE A 132 -11.15 8.91 20.56
C PHE A 132 -9.71 8.95 21.05
N GLU A 133 -9.24 10.10 21.51
CA GLU A 133 -7.94 10.27 22.15
C GLU A 133 -7.85 9.43 23.42
N ARG A 134 -8.83 9.60 24.32
CA ARG A 134 -8.83 8.88 25.61
C ARG A 134 -8.87 7.36 25.45
N LEU A 135 -9.65 6.86 24.50
CA LEU A 135 -9.69 5.43 24.23
C LEU A 135 -8.41 4.93 23.56
N SER A 136 -7.77 5.75 22.71
CA SER A 136 -6.47 5.39 22.13
C SER A 136 -5.40 5.25 23.21
N ASP A 137 -5.40 6.11 24.23
CA ASP A 137 -4.49 5.99 25.38
C ASP A 137 -4.73 4.71 26.21
N ILE A 138 -5.99 4.29 26.32
CA ILE A 138 -6.32 3.03 26.99
C ILE A 138 -5.79 1.85 26.18
N VAL A 139 -6.06 1.83 24.87
CA VAL A 139 -5.57 0.77 23.98
C VAL A 139 -4.05 0.69 24.01
N ARG A 140 -3.34 1.82 23.99
CA ARG A 140 -1.87 1.86 24.10
C ARG A 140 -1.38 1.20 25.38
N ARG A 141 -1.91 1.63 26.54
CA ARG A 141 -1.51 1.06 27.83
C ARG A 141 -1.76 -0.44 27.89
N THR A 142 -2.97 -0.88 27.58
CA THR A 142 -3.31 -2.31 27.64
C THR A 142 -2.46 -3.14 26.67
N THR A 143 -2.16 -2.59 25.49
CA THR A 143 -1.28 -3.28 24.51
C THR A 143 0.17 -3.33 24.99
N ALA A 144 0.66 -2.29 25.66
CA ALA A 144 2.00 -2.30 26.26
C ALA A 144 2.11 -3.39 27.33
N ASP A 145 1.15 -3.47 28.25
CA ASP A 145 1.09 -4.50 29.28
C ASP A 145 1.04 -5.92 28.67
N ALA A 146 0.28 -6.09 27.57
CA ALA A 146 0.21 -7.35 26.84
C ALA A 146 1.54 -7.72 26.16
N CYS A 147 2.23 -6.74 25.56
CA CYS A 147 3.57 -6.93 24.98
C CYS A 147 4.59 -7.35 26.04
N GLU A 148 4.55 -6.76 27.23
CA GLU A 148 5.44 -7.13 28.34
C GLU A 148 5.22 -8.57 28.80
N ARG A 149 3.96 -8.99 28.97
CA ARG A 149 3.60 -10.38 29.29
C ARG A 149 4.07 -11.36 28.23
N ALA A 150 3.84 -11.05 26.95
CA ALA A 150 4.31 -11.88 25.84
C ALA A 150 5.85 -11.98 25.82
N GLY A 151 6.54 -10.87 26.10
CA GLY A 151 7.99 -10.80 26.19
C GLY A 151 8.55 -11.62 27.35
N ALA A 152 7.89 -11.59 28.52
CA ALA A 152 8.25 -12.41 29.68
C ALA A 152 8.14 -13.92 29.40
N ASP A 153 7.20 -14.33 28.55
CA ASP A 153 7.04 -15.71 28.06
C ASP A 153 7.98 -16.05 26.88
N GLY A 154 8.92 -15.16 26.55
CA GLY A 154 9.89 -15.33 25.46
C GLY A 154 9.29 -15.28 24.05
N ARG A 155 8.03 -14.84 23.90
CA ARG A 155 7.33 -14.76 22.63
C ARG A 155 7.54 -13.40 21.97
N LYS A 156 7.49 -13.41 20.64
CA LYS A 156 7.46 -12.19 19.80
C LYS A 156 6.07 -11.91 19.22
N THR A 157 5.06 -12.64 19.68
CA THR A 157 3.68 -12.56 19.20
C THR A 157 2.78 -12.34 20.41
N VAL A 158 2.10 -11.20 20.42
CA VAL A 158 1.03 -10.90 21.38
C VAL A 158 -0.21 -11.69 20.98
N MET A 159 -0.82 -12.37 21.95
CA MET A 159 -1.98 -13.25 21.79
C MET A 159 -3.13 -12.75 22.67
N ASP A 160 -4.34 -13.24 22.42
CA ASP A 160 -5.54 -12.84 23.18
C ASP A 160 -5.38 -13.05 24.70
N ARG A 161 -4.66 -14.11 25.10
CA ARG A 161 -4.33 -14.42 26.50
C ARG A 161 -3.41 -13.40 27.17
N ASP A 162 -2.78 -12.50 26.42
CA ASP A 162 -1.93 -11.45 26.98
C ASP A 162 -2.75 -10.20 27.38
N PHE A 163 -4.07 -10.17 27.12
CA PHE A 163 -4.97 -9.04 27.40
C PHE A 163 -5.86 -9.24 28.65
N GLU A 164 -5.42 -10.06 29.61
CA GLU A 164 -6.14 -10.30 30.89
C GLU A 164 -6.20 -9.07 31.78
#